data_AF-A0A544TQH6-F1
#
_entry.id   AF-A0A544TQH6-F1
#
_cell.length_a   1.000
_cell.length_b   1.000
_cell.length_c   1.000
_cell.angle_alpha   90.00
_cell.angle_beta   90.00
_cell.angle_gamma   90.00
#
_symmetry.space_group_name_H-M   'P 1'
#
loop_
_entity.id
_entity.type
_entity.pdbx_description
1 polymer ?
#
loop_
_entity_poly.entity_id
_entity_poly.type
_entity_poly.pdbx_seq_one_letter_code
_entity_poly.pdbx_strand_id
1 'polypeptide(L)'
;MINLQCERYDKETEELISKDSIEFLKTPLAYFKEKKNEYVYLQSESFDAIKVDGLVLEYDEVFEVYTAMFGLSLQKKFGSNIKTFINDHFHSEKMNYSMMFSGDEGLWEINLPLNYIDQFKEEFTIEESYEFLHTFISSLVENSSRPL
;
A
#
# COMPACT_ATOMS: atom_id res chain seq x y z
N MET A 1 21.28 2.47 -3.48
CA MET A 1 20.41 3.62 -3.80
C MET A 1 19.09 3.01 -4.22
N ILE A 2 18.02 3.28 -3.49
CA ILE A 2 16.69 2.80 -3.86
C ILE A 2 16.26 3.62 -5.09
N ASN A 3 15.89 2.94 -6.18
CA ASN A 3 15.34 3.59 -7.36
C ASN A 3 13.82 3.66 -7.17
N LEU A 4 13.35 4.66 -6.41
CA LEU A 4 11.93 4.87 -6.12
C LEU A 4 11.42 6.05 -6.95
N GLN A 5 10.51 5.77 -7.88
CA GLN A 5 9.72 6.78 -8.57
C GLN A 5 8.55 7.20 -7.69
N CYS A 6 8.36 8.52 -7.54
CA CYS A 6 7.34 9.12 -6.70
C CYS A 6 6.55 10.12 -7.54
N GLU A 7 5.26 9.87 -7.70
CA GLU A 7 4.38 10.72 -8.50
C GLU A 7 3.12 11.04 -7.70
N ARG A 8 2.74 12.32 -7.66
CA ARG A 8 1.50 12.76 -7.04
C ARG A 8 0.44 13.04 -8.08
N TYR A 9 -0.79 12.67 -7.75
CA TYR A 9 -1.96 12.78 -8.61
C TYR A 9 -3.11 13.41 -7.85
N ASP A 10 -4.02 14.07 -8.58
CA ASP A 10 -5.30 14.51 -8.05
C ASP A 10 -6.30 13.36 -8.07
N LYS A 11 -6.98 13.10 -6.94
CA LYS A 11 -7.91 11.99 -6.75
C LYS A 11 -9.18 12.09 -7.62
N GLU A 12 -9.63 13.30 -7.92
CA GLU A 12 -10.87 13.48 -8.67
C GLU A 12 -10.63 13.44 -10.18
N THR A 13 -9.53 14.05 -10.63
CA THR A 13 -9.24 14.19 -12.06
C THR A 13 -8.28 13.15 -12.61
N GLU A 14 -7.57 12.42 -11.73
CA GLU A 14 -6.48 11.50 -12.08
C GLU A 14 -5.33 12.19 -12.84
N GLU A 15 -5.25 13.52 -12.77
CA GLU A 15 -4.19 14.29 -13.42
C GLU A 15 -2.92 14.28 -12.58
N LEU A 16 -1.78 14.11 -13.25
CA LEU A 16 -0.46 14.19 -12.61
C LEU A 16 -0.21 15.61 -12.09
N ILE A 17 -0.01 15.73 -10.77
CA ILE A 17 0.36 16.96 -10.09
C ILE A 17 1.87 17.18 -10.15
N SER A 18 2.65 16.14 -9.87
CA SER A 18 4.12 16.24 -9.80
C SER A 18 4.81 14.90 -9.96
N LYS A 19 6.01 14.91 -10.54
CA LYS A 19 7.00 13.84 -10.40
C LYS A 19 8.00 14.30 -9.35
N ASP A 20 7.85 13.83 -8.14
CA ASP A 20 8.57 14.35 -7.00
C ASP A 20 9.96 13.71 -6.85
N SER A 21 10.88 14.48 -6.29
CA SER A 21 12.24 14.00 -6.02
C SER A 21 12.28 13.10 -4.79
N ILE A 22 13.42 12.43 -4.59
CA ILE A 22 13.72 11.66 -3.38
C ILE A 22 13.54 12.50 -2.12
N GLU A 23 13.76 13.82 -2.20
CA GLU A 23 13.62 14.72 -1.05
C GLU A 23 12.17 14.83 -0.58
N PHE A 24 11.20 14.68 -1.48
CA PHE A 24 9.78 14.67 -1.12
C PHE A 24 9.41 13.45 -0.29
N LEU A 25 10.12 12.32 -0.43
CA LEU A 25 9.85 11.11 0.36
C LEU A 25 10.05 11.34 1.87
N LYS A 26 10.84 12.35 2.24
CA LYS A 26 11.06 12.76 3.64
C LYS A 26 9.92 13.60 4.21
N THR A 27 8.91 13.93 3.40
CA THR A 27 7.72 14.65 3.85
C THR A 27 6.91 13.72 4.77
N PRO A 28 6.36 14.23 5.90
CA PRO A 28 5.44 13.46 6.73
C PRO A 28 4.24 12.96 5.92
N LEU A 29 3.77 11.74 6.18
CA LEU A 29 2.57 11.17 5.57
C LEU A 29 1.32 12.04 5.85
N ALA A 30 1.34 12.77 6.98
CA ALA A 30 0.36 13.80 7.33
C ALA A 30 0.11 14.85 6.26
N TYR A 31 1.02 15.02 5.30
CA TYR A 31 0.79 15.81 4.10
C TYR A 31 -0.54 15.47 3.41
N PHE A 32 -0.86 14.19 3.23
CA PHE A 32 -2.09 13.77 2.54
C PHE A 32 -3.35 14.02 3.38
N LYS A 33 -3.23 14.16 4.70
CA LYS A 33 -4.33 14.58 5.57
C LYS A 33 -4.68 16.06 5.39
N GLU A 34 -3.69 16.88 5.07
CA GLU A 34 -3.87 18.31 4.71
C GLU A 34 -4.26 18.49 3.23
N LYS A 35 -3.72 17.64 2.36
CA LYS A 35 -3.93 17.61 0.91
C LYS A 35 -4.79 16.41 0.51
N LYS A 36 -6.01 16.39 1.03
CA LYS A 36 -6.94 15.26 0.90
C LYS A 36 -7.32 14.94 -0.54
N ASN A 37 -7.21 15.90 -1.46
CA ASN A 37 -7.47 15.69 -2.89
C ASN A 37 -6.28 15.04 -3.62
N GLU A 38 -5.17 14.75 -2.93
CA GLU A 38 -3.96 14.19 -3.54
C GLU A 38 -3.69 12.77 -3.05
N TYR A 39 -3.10 11.95 -3.91
CA TYR A 39 -2.46 10.69 -3.55
C TYR A 39 -1.06 10.61 -4.13
N VAL A 40 -0.22 9.75 -3.57
CA VAL A 40 1.09 9.43 -4.17
C VAL A 40 1.12 8.01 -4.68
N TYR A 41 1.55 7.86 -5.92
CA TYR A 41 1.92 6.61 -6.54
C TYR A 41 3.44 6.42 -6.43
N LEU A 42 3.83 5.28 -5.88
CA LEU A 42 5.21 4.86 -5.68
C LEU A 42 5.48 3.64 -6.55
N GLN A 43 6.63 3.64 -7.22
CA GLN A 43 7.09 2.51 -8.01
C GLN A 43 8.59 2.28 -7.82
N SER A 44 8.98 1.03 -7.61
CA SER A 44 10.38 0.64 -7.40
C SER A 44 10.65 -0.72 -8.02
N GLU A 45 11.86 -0.91 -8.55
CA GLU A 45 12.33 -2.23 -9.03
C GLU A 45 12.33 -3.29 -7.90
N SER A 46 12.38 -2.87 -6.63
CA SER A 46 12.28 -3.81 -5.51
C SER A 46 10.89 -4.44 -5.38
N PHE A 47 9.85 -3.87 -6.00
CA PHE A 47 8.50 -4.41 -5.92
C PHE A 47 8.33 -5.74 -6.67
N ASP A 48 9.14 -6.00 -7.70
CA ASP A 48 9.19 -7.29 -8.41
C ASP A 48 9.46 -8.47 -7.47
N ALA A 49 10.32 -8.24 -6.48
CA ALA A 49 10.69 -9.25 -5.49
C ALA A 49 9.53 -9.59 -4.54
N ILE A 50 8.61 -8.65 -4.32
CA ILE A 50 7.45 -8.78 -3.44
C ILE A 50 6.12 -8.87 -4.21
N LYS A 51 6.17 -9.12 -5.53
CA LYS A 51 5.00 -9.35 -6.39
C LYS A 51 4.00 -8.20 -6.42
N VAL A 52 4.48 -6.97 -6.37
CA VAL A 52 3.67 -5.75 -6.48
C VAL A 52 4.17 -4.94 -7.67
N ASP A 53 3.28 -4.24 -8.38
CA ASP A 53 3.67 -3.41 -9.54
C ASP A 53 3.85 -1.93 -9.16
N GLY A 54 3.12 -1.49 -8.14
CA GLY A 54 3.12 -0.14 -7.62
C GLY A 54 2.31 -0.04 -6.33
N LEU A 55 2.51 1.06 -5.60
CA LEU A 55 1.86 1.32 -4.33
C LEU A 55 1.26 2.72 -4.34
N VAL A 56 -0.04 2.84 -4.10
CA VAL A 56 -0.69 4.12 -3.84
C VAL A 56 -0.79 4.34 -2.34
N LEU A 57 -0.44 5.55 -1.88
CA LEU A 57 -0.71 6.04 -0.54
C LEU A 57 -1.61 7.27 -0.59
N GLU A 58 -2.62 7.28 0.25
CA GLU A 58 -3.51 8.42 0.41
C GLU A 58 -4.02 8.54 1.85
N TYR A 59 -4.67 9.66 2.14
CA TYR A 59 -5.56 9.79 3.28
C TYR A 59 -7.01 9.64 2.80
N ASP A 60 -7.71 8.61 3.24
CA ASP A 60 -9.14 8.42 3.02
C ASP A 60 -9.90 9.29 4.02
N GLU A 61 -10.54 10.34 3.51
CA GLU A 61 -11.27 11.31 4.33
C GLU A 61 -12.65 10.84 4.78
N VAL A 62 -13.20 9.77 4.19
CA VAL A 62 -14.49 9.19 4.58
C VAL A 62 -14.31 8.37 5.85
N PHE A 63 -13.23 7.59 5.90
CA PHE A 63 -12.90 6.76 7.06
C PHE A 63 -11.86 7.38 8.00
N GLU A 64 -11.32 8.54 7.64
CA GLU A 64 -10.33 9.30 8.40
C GLU A 64 -9.00 8.55 8.67
N VAL A 65 -8.54 7.74 7.70
CA VAL A 65 -7.36 6.86 7.81
C VAL A 65 -6.38 7.06 6.66
N TYR A 66 -5.12 6.68 6.86
CA TYR A 66 -4.19 6.47 5.75
C TYR A 66 -4.45 5.11 5.13
N THR A 67 -4.50 5.06 3.80
CA THR A 67 -4.78 3.83 3.06
C THR A 67 -3.63 3.56 2.09
N ALA A 68 -3.22 2.29 2.01
CA ALA A 68 -2.40 1.79 0.92
C ALA A 68 -3.25 0.98 -0.06
N MET A 69 -3.08 1.23 -1.36
CA MET A 69 -3.71 0.45 -2.42
C MET A 69 -2.64 -0.15 -3.33
N PHE A 70 -2.73 -1.44 -3.61
CA PHE A 70 -1.76 -2.14 -4.45
C PHE A 70 -2.33 -3.42 -5.07
N GLY A 71 -1.79 -3.78 -6.22
CA GLY A 71 -2.00 -5.08 -6.86
C GLY A 71 -0.94 -6.09 -6.39
N LEU A 72 -1.37 -7.27 -5.96
CA LEU A 72 -0.50 -8.37 -5.51
C LEU A 72 -0.60 -9.55 -6.48
N SER A 73 0.47 -9.79 -7.23
CA SER A 73 0.55 -10.80 -8.30
C SER A 73 0.82 -12.21 -7.76
N LEU A 74 -0.13 -12.74 -6.98
CA LEU A 74 -0.16 -14.13 -6.49
C LEU A 74 -1.37 -14.89 -7.06
N GLN A 75 -1.17 -16.18 -7.37
CA GLN A 75 -2.25 -17.04 -7.89
C GLN A 75 -3.46 -17.07 -6.94
N LYS A 76 -4.67 -17.06 -7.51
CA LYS A 76 -5.96 -17.10 -6.78
C LYS A 76 -6.04 -18.17 -5.68
N LYS A 77 -5.37 -19.32 -5.86
CA LYS A 77 -5.36 -20.41 -4.87
C LYS A 77 -4.76 -20.02 -3.51
N PHE A 78 -3.94 -18.97 -3.46
CA PHE A 78 -3.33 -18.47 -2.22
C PHE A 78 -4.21 -17.48 -1.45
N GLY A 79 -5.42 -17.16 -1.94
CA GLY A 79 -6.30 -16.15 -1.35
C GLY A 79 -6.60 -16.36 0.13
N SER A 80 -6.85 -17.60 0.56
CA SER A 80 -7.07 -17.90 1.97
C SER A 80 -5.84 -17.60 2.84
N ASN A 81 -4.63 -17.93 2.35
CA ASN A 81 -3.39 -17.69 3.11
C ASN A 81 -3.10 -16.19 3.23
N ILE A 82 -3.29 -15.44 2.14
CA ILE A 82 -3.15 -13.97 2.14
C ILE A 82 -4.12 -13.35 3.15
N LYS A 83 -5.39 -13.77 3.12
CA LYS A 83 -6.42 -13.27 4.04
C LYS A 83 -6.09 -13.59 5.50
N THR A 84 -5.63 -14.82 5.78
CA THR A 84 -5.18 -15.21 7.13
C THR A 84 -4.03 -14.34 7.60
N PHE A 85 -2.99 -14.16 6.77
CA PHE A 85 -1.85 -13.32 7.13
C PHE A 85 -2.29 -11.88 7.45
N ILE A 86 -3.10 -11.25 6.58
CA ILE A 86 -3.56 -9.88 6.83
C ILE A 86 -4.36 -9.83 8.14
N ASN A 87 -5.27 -10.78 8.38
CA ASN A 87 -6.09 -10.81 9.60
C ASN A 87 -5.27 -11.01 10.89
N ASP A 88 -4.13 -11.71 10.82
CA ASP A 88 -3.26 -11.93 11.98
C ASP A 88 -2.46 -10.67 12.37
N HIS A 89 -2.34 -9.70 11.45
CA HIS A 89 -1.57 -8.46 11.61
C HIS A 89 -2.42 -7.18 11.55
N PHE A 90 -3.72 -7.32 11.28
CA PHE A 90 -4.66 -6.22 11.10
C PHE A 90 -5.79 -6.33 12.14
N HIS A 91 -6.08 -5.23 12.82
CA HIS A 91 -7.15 -5.11 13.81
C HIS A 91 -8.55 -5.10 13.18
N SER A 92 -8.94 -6.24 12.61
CA SER A 92 -10.20 -6.44 11.87
C SER A 92 -11.47 -6.26 12.70
N GLU A 93 -11.35 -6.22 14.03
CA GLU A 93 -12.46 -5.89 14.93
C GLU A 93 -12.80 -4.40 14.95
N LYS A 94 -11.93 -3.53 14.41
CA LYS A 94 -12.10 -2.07 14.41
C LYS A 94 -12.34 -1.48 13.03
N MET A 95 -11.86 -2.14 11.98
CA MET A 95 -11.89 -1.66 10.60
C MET A 95 -11.94 -2.83 9.63
N ASN A 96 -12.38 -2.58 8.41
CA ASN A 96 -12.30 -3.56 7.33
C ASN A 96 -11.27 -3.10 6.29
N TYR A 97 -10.60 -4.08 5.66
CA TYR A 97 -9.86 -3.88 4.42
C TYR A 97 -10.62 -4.53 3.26
N SER A 98 -10.33 -4.13 2.03
CA SER A 98 -10.83 -4.82 0.84
C SER A 98 -9.75 -5.65 0.18
N MET A 99 -10.15 -6.81 -0.32
CA MET A 99 -9.30 -7.71 -1.08
C MET A 99 -10.15 -8.42 -2.13
N MET A 100 -9.85 -8.21 -3.40
CA MET A 100 -10.59 -8.80 -4.51
C MET A 100 -9.61 -9.38 -5.54
N PHE A 101 -9.91 -10.56 -6.09
CA PHE A 101 -9.10 -11.11 -7.17
C PHE A 101 -9.61 -10.59 -8.50
N SER A 102 -8.77 -9.85 -9.23
CA SER A 102 -9.02 -9.45 -10.61
C SER A 102 -8.70 -10.62 -11.53
N GLY A 103 -9.74 -11.21 -12.12
CA GLY A 103 -9.59 -12.35 -13.03
C GLY A 103 -8.91 -12.00 -14.36
N ASP A 104 -9.13 -10.76 -14.82
CA ASP A 104 -8.61 -10.27 -16.09
C ASP A 104 -7.12 -9.91 -15.99
N GLU A 105 -6.69 -9.37 -14.85
CA GLU A 105 -5.29 -8.99 -14.60
C GLU A 105 -4.48 -10.10 -13.91
N GLY A 106 -5.15 -11.07 -13.28
CA GLY A 106 -4.50 -12.18 -12.59
C GLY A 106 -3.85 -11.80 -11.26
N LEU A 107 -4.26 -10.69 -10.64
CA LEU A 107 -3.73 -10.16 -9.39
C LEU A 107 -4.82 -9.96 -8.32
N TRP A 108 -4.39 -9.79 -7.07
CA TRP A 108 -5.25 -9.35 -5.98
C TRP A 108 -5.19 -7.84 -5.82
N GLU A 109 -6.33 -7.17 -5.93
CA GLU A 109 -6.49 -5.76 -5.60
C GLU A 109 -6.74 -5.65 -4.09
N ILE A 110 -5.86 -4.93 -3.38
CA ILE A 110 -5.91 -4.78 -1.92
C ILE A 110 -5.94 -3.29 -1.57
N ASN A 111 -6.94 -2.89 -0.77
CA ASN A 111 -6.98 -1.56 -0.12
C ASN A 111 -6.92 -1.75 1.38
N LEU A 112 -5.88 -1.21 2.00
CA LEU A 112 -5.48 -1.53 3.37
C LEU A 112 -5.38 -0.26 4.23
N PRO A 113 -6.31 -0.05 5.18
CA PRO A 113 -6.23 1.04 6.16
C PRO A 113 -5.04 0.87 7.12
N LEU A 114 -3.99 1.65 6.94
CA LEU A 114 -2.70 1.48 7.62
C LEU A 114 -2.79 1.67 9.13
N ASN A 115 -3.67 2.56 9.60
CA ASN A 115 -3.89 2.85 11.03
C ASN A 115 -4.25 1.61 11.86
N TYR A 116 -4.68 0.53 11.23
CA TYR A 116 -5.12 -0.70 11.88
C TYR A 116 -4.16 -1.87 11.69
N ILE A 117 -3.01 -1.66 11.04
CA ILE A 117 -1.93 -2.64 10.98
C ILE A 117 -1.02 -2.45 12.19
N ASP A 118 -0.55 -3.56 12.75
CA ASP A 118 0.46 -3.52 13.81
C ASP A 118 1.69 -2.69 13.42
N GLN A 119 2.18 -1.91 14.38
CA GLN A 119 3.41 -1.11 14.27
C GLN A 119 3.38 0.08 13.30
N PHE A 120 2.29 0.30 12.56
CA PHE A 120 2.12 1.54 11.79
C PHE A 120 2.07 2.77 12.72
N LYS A 121 2.61 3.89 12.25
CA LYS A 121 2.62 5.17 12.97
C LYS A 121 2.25 6.29 12.02
N GLU A 122 1.30 7.15 12.43
CA GLU A 122 0.88 8.30 11.62
C GLU A 122 2.00 9.34 11.44
N GLU A 123 3.03 9.31 12.29
CA GLU A 123 4.18 10.21 12.22
C GLU A 123 5.21 9.80 11.16
N PHE A 124 5.02 8.65 10.49
CA PHE A 124 5.90 8.24 9.40
C PHE A 124 5.97 9.29 8.30
N THR A 125 7.15 9.41 7.71
CA THR A 125 7.35 10.01 6.40
C THR A 125 6.81 9.08 5.29
N ILE A 126 6.73 9.59 4.06
CA ILE A 126 6.36 8.78 2.89
C ILE A 126 7.38 7.64 2.70
N GLU A 127 8.67 7.91 2.89
CA GLU A 127 9.75 6.91 2.84
C GLU A 127 9.57 5.82 3.90
N GLU A 128 9.34 6.19 5.16
CA GLU A 128 9.13 5.22 6.25
C GLU A 128 7.85 4.41 6.03
N SER A 129 6.80 5.01 5.47
CA SER A 129 5.56 4.32 5.11
C SER A 129 5.80 3.31 3.99
N TYR A 130 6.61 3.66 2.99
CA TYR A 130 7.06 2.75 1.95
C TYR A 130 7.87 1.58 2.54
N GLU A 131 8.84 1.84 3.43
CA GLU A 131 9.67 0.79 4.03
C GLU A 131 8.84 -0.16 4.91
N PHE A 132 7.90 0.41 5.67
CA PHE A 132 6.92 -0.34 6.45
C PHE A 132 6.09 -1.28 5.57
N LEU A 133 5.51 -0.75 4.48
CA LEU A 133 4.69 -1.54 3.55
C LEU A 133 5.50 -2.56 2.78
N HIS A 134 6.71 -2.21 2.33
CA HIS A 134 7.61 -3.14 1.67
C HIS A 134 7.91 -4.33 2.60
N THR A 135 8.17 -4.08 3.88
CA THR A 135 8.42 -5.12 4.88
C THR A 135 7.17 -5.97 5.12
N PHE A 136 6.02 -5.33 5.32
CA PHE A 136 4.74 -6.02 5.53
C PHE A 136 4.37 -6.93 4.35
N ILE A 137 4.45 -6.42 3.13
CA ILE A 137 4.13 -7.16 1.89
C ILE A 137 5.16 -8.26 1.66
N SER A 138 6.44 -8.04 1.95
CA SER A 138 7.46 -9.10 1.89
C SER A 138 7.08 -10.28 2.78
N SER A 139 6.72 -9.99 4.04
CA SER A 139 6.28 -11.03 4.99
C SER A 139 4.98 -11.70 4.54
N LEU A 140 4.03 -10.95 3.99
CA LEU A 140 2.79 -11.48 3.42
C LEU A 140 3.10 -12.50 2.32
N VAL A 141 3.93 -12.12 1.35
CA VAL A 141 4.30 -12.98 0.22
C VAL A 141 5.02 -14.24 0.70
N GLU A 142 5.98 -14.10 1.62
CA GLU A 142 6.74 -15.23 2.15
C GLU A 142 5.83 -16.24 2.88
N ASN A 143 4.86 -15.77 3.65
CA ASN A 143 3.96 -16.62 4.43
C ASN A 143 2.76 -17.13 3.62
N SER A 144 2.40 -16.46 2.51
CA SER A 144 1.23 -16.84 1.72
C SER A 144 1.54 -17.79 0.56
N SER A 145 2.78 -17.75 0.04
CA SER A 145 3.20 -18.46 -1.17
C SER A 145 3.79 -19.86 -0.94
N ARG A 146 3.88 -20.32 0.31
CA ARG A 146 4.30 -21.70 0.64
C ARG A 146 3.12 -22.66 0.47
N PRO A 147 3.25 -23.76 -0.29
CA PRO A 147 2.27 -24.84 -0.25
C PRO A 147 2.23 -25.41 1.17
N LEU A 148 1.02 -25.66 1.69
CA LEU A 148 0.81 -26.47 2.90
C LEU A 148 1.34 -27.89 2.71
#